data_AF-A0A7Z9YX41-F1
#
_entry.id   AF-A0A7Z9YX41-F1
#
_cell.length_a   1.000
_cell.length_b   1.000
_cell.length_c   1.000
_cell.angle_alpha   90.00
_cell.angle_beta   90.00
_cell.angle_gamma   90.00
#
_symmetry.space_group_name_H-M   'P 1'
#
loop_
_entity.id
_entity.type
_entity.pdbx_description
1 polymer ?
#
loop_
_entity_poly.entity_id
_entity_poly.type
_entity_poly.pdbx_seq_one_letter_code
_entity_poly.pdbx_strand_id
1 'polypeptide(L)'
;MRHSHPGGSVMIFACSNCENSWRYPIKICLFCGHEVKKQKAHLMTVRAVTRVDVPSSGHERVPYYNLLLEDNDGKLFLRKQLKKVSVGQEFVEETAQKQSLTIGIVGTGIMATGLASLLLQYDYPLIVNGRSHASLEKCKGQIRKFLLKGFDEEEVNRRMDSCIFVMELDALAKADLIIESIAEELTAKHEILRQVEQVCSDKAMIATNTSSFSITELAAVLEHPERFLGLHFFNPVSRMQLVEVVKGKKTAVETMEKGKKFAEDVGKSPVAVIDNPCFIVNRVLMPFLNEAAKVYDEGVASVEDIDKAAVLGLNHPIGPLALIDLIGVDIFVNILGNLERMLGDGYEPAKKALSLFKDGAVGRKAGKGFYSYEK
;
A
#
# COMPACT_ATOMS: atom_id res chain seq x y z
N MET A 1 -33.18 -6.44 9.03
CA MET A 1 -34.37 -5.65 8.66
C MET A 1 -33.90 -4.28 8.20
N ARG A 2 -34.18 -3.90 6.94
CA ARG A 2 -33.79 -2.60 6.39
C ARG A 2 -34.84 -1.58 6.82
N HIS A 3 -34.46 -0.62 7.67
CA HIS A 3 -35.27 0.57 7.87
C HIS A 3 -35.00 1.54 6.71
N SER A 4 -35.97 1.61 5.79
CA SER A 4 -36.19 2.79 4.98
C SER A 4 -36.53 3.95 5.93
N HIS A 5 -35.65 4.95 6.04
CA HIS A 5 -36.02 6.21 6.68
C HIS A 5 -36.48 7.21 5.60
N PRO A 6 -37.74 7.67 5.68
CA PRO A 6 -38.24 8.71 4.79
C PRO A 6 -37.75 10.08 5.28
N GLY A 7 -37.06 10.84 4.42
CA GLY A 7 -36.97 12.31 4.47
C GLY A 7 -36.60 12.98 5.80
N GLY A 8 -35.84 12.32 6.68
CA GLY A 8 -35.40 12.89 7.96
C GLY A 8 -33.96 13.36 7.85
N SER A 9 -33.72 14.67 7.94
CA SER A 9 -32.38 15.26 8.05
C SER A 9 -31.50 14.47 9.02
N VAL A 10 -30.42 13.86 8.51
CA VAL A 10 -29.45 13.11 9.32
C VAL A 10 -28.76 14.09 10.25
N MET A 11 -28.88 13.86 11.55
CA MET A 11 -28.22 14.69 12.57
C MET A 11 -26.84 14.13 12.88
N ILE A 12 -25.83 15.01 12.87
CA ILE A 12 -24.47 14.70 13.29
C ILE A 12 -24.23 15.39 14.62
N PHE A 13 -23.59 14.71 15.55
CA PHE A 13 -23.14 15.27 16.82
C PHE A 13 -21.65 15.51 16.66
N ALA A 14 -21.16 16.75 16.67
CA ALA A 14 -19.76 17.08 16.41
C ALA A 14 -19.10 17.77 17.62
N CYS A 15 -17.90 17.33 17.98
CA CYS A 15 -17.13 17.91 19.09
C CYS A 15 -16.39 19.16 18.61
N SER A 16 -16.66 20.31 19.22
CA SER A 16 -16.00 21.58 18.84
C SER A 16 -14.51 21.66 19.20
N ASN A 17 -14.02 20.76 20.06
CA ASN A 17 -12.62 20.75 20.49
C ASN A 17 -11.70 19.82 19.65
N CYS A 18 -12.19 18.64 19.25
CA CYS A 18 -11.37 17.64 18.54
C CYS A 18 -11.94 17.24 17.18
N GLU A 19 -13.00 17.93 16.72
CA GLU A 19 -13.64 17.79 15.40
C GLU A 19 -14.24 16.40 15.10
N ASN A 20 -14.17 15.46 16.04
CA ASN A 20 -14.82 14.16 15.96
C ASN A 20 -16.34 14.28 15.86
N SER A 21 -16.97 13.34 15.15
CA SER A 21 -18.40 13.36 14.91
C SER A 21 -19.07 11.98 15.03
N TRP A 22 -20.33 11.97 15.48
CA TRP A 22 -21.13 10.76 15.72
C TRP A 22 -22.51 10.87 15.07
N ARG A 23 -23.03 9.73 14.59
CA ARG A 23 -24.35 9.62 13.95
C ARG A 23 -25.47 9.20 14.91
N TYR A 24 -25.17 9.18 16.21
CA TYR A 24 -26.10 8.86 17.29
C TYR A 24 -25.94 9.90 18.41
N PRO A 25 -27.00 10.16 19.19
CA PRO A 25 -26.99 11.22 20.19
C PRO A 25 -25.98 10.96 21.30
N ILE A 26 -24.97 11.82 21.39
CA ILE A 26 -24.07 11.90 22.52
C ILE A 26 -24.00 13.35 23.01
N LYS A 27 -23.85 13.53 24.33
CA LYS A 27 -23.73 14.86 24.96
C LYS A 27 -22.27 15.26 25.18
N ILE A 28 -21.39 14.27 25.33
CA ILE A 28 -19.98 14.44 25.69
C ILE A 28 -19.12 13.62 24.73
N CYS A 29 -18.02 14.21 24.27
CA CYS A 29 -17.05 13.62 23.36
C CYS A 29 -16.36 12.46 24.06
N LEU A 30 -16.45 11.28 23.48
CA LEU A 30 -15.85 10.05 24.02
C LEU A 30 -14.31 10.09 24.06
N PHE A 31 -13.68 11.05 23.36
CA PHE A 31 -12.23 11.17 23.28
C PHE A 31 -11.64 12.26 24.18
N CYS A 32 -12.25 13.45 24.21
CA CYS A 32 -11.69 14.61 24.94
C CYS A 32 -12.59 15.16 26.03
N GLY A 33 -13.73 14.52 26.33
CA GLY A 33 -14.63 14.91 27.42
C GLY A 33 -15.35 16.24 27.22
N HIS A 34 -15.20 16.90 26.06
CA HIS A 34 -15.86 18.16 25.75
C HIS A 34 -17.31 17.97 25.30
N GLU A 35 -18.11 19.03 25.42
CA GLU A 35 -19.49 19.05 24.95
C GLU A 35 -19.57 18.86 23.43
N VAL A 36 -20.53 18.04 22.99
CA VAL A 36 -20.76 17.74 21.58
C VAL A 36 -21.99 18.48 21.11
N LYS A 37 -21.84 19.26 20.03
CA LYS A 37 -22.92 20.07 19.48
C LYS A 37 -23.67 19.29 18.40
N LYS A 38 -24.99 19.40 18.42
CA LYS A 38 -25.85 18.86 17.37
C LYS A 38 -25.75 19.75 16.13
N GLN A 39 -25.43 19.17 14.98
CA GLN A 39 -25.29 19.83 13.70
C GLN A 39 -26.12 19.09 12.64
N LYS A 40 -26.62 19.80 11.63
CA LYS A 40 -27.23 19.17 10.46
C LYS A 40 -26.13 18.56 9.60
N ALA A 41 -26.29 17.31 9.18
CA ALA A 41 -25.40 16.74 8.17
C ALA A 41 -25.44 17.59 6.91
N HIS A 42 -24.28 17.95 6.38
CA HIS A 42 -24.19 18.44 5.02
C HIS A 42 -24.46 17.24 4.11
N LEU A 43 -25.61 17.23 3.43
CA LEU A 43 -26.07 16.11 2.62
C LEU A 43 -25.76 16.43 1.16
N MET A 44 -25.23 15.43 0.47
CA MET A 44 -24.86 15.45 -0.93
C MET A 44 -25.72 14.41 -1.63
N THR A 45 -26.60 14.85 -2.51
CA THR A 45 -27.49 13.97 -3.27
C THR A 45 -26.89 13.65 -4.63
N VAL A 46 -26.91 12.39 -5.03
CA VAL A 46 -26.51 12.00 -6.39
C VAL A 46 -27.56 12.44 -7.39
N ARG A 47 -27.21 13.38 -8.26
CA ARG A 47 -28.06 13.84 -9.36
C ARG A 47 -27.83 13.10 -10.66
N ALA A 48 -26.60 12.66 -10.91
CA ALA A 48 -26.28 11.86 -12.08
C ALA A 48 -25.18 10.84 -11.76
N VAL A 49 -25.23 9.70 -12.45
CA VAL A 49 -24.21 8.67 -12.40
C VAL A 49 -23.87 8.24 -13.82
N THR A 50 -22.61 8.40 -14.21
CA THR A 50 -22.09 7.88 -15.47
C THR A 50 -21.11 6.76 -15.16
N ARG A 51 -21.44 5.55 -15.59
CA ARG A 51 -20.50 4.43 -15.59
C ARG A 51 -19.51 4.63 -16.73
N VAL A 52 -18.22 4.57 -16.42
CA VAL A 52 -17.13 4.65 -17.38
C VAL A 52 -16.50 3.29 -17.50
N ASP A 53 -16.61 2.69 -18.69
CA ASP A 53 -16.10 1.36 -19.00
C ASP A 53 -14.82 1.38 -19.84
N VAL A 54 -14.37 2.57 -20.26
CA VAL A 54 -13.15 2.74 -21.07
C VAL A 54 -12.05 3.39 -20.23
N PRO A 55 -10.89 2.74 -20.07
CA PRO A 55 -9.78 3.30 -19.30
C PRO A 55 -9.23 4.55 -19.98
N SER A 56 -8.79 5.53 -19.19
CA SER A 56 -8.19 6.78 -19.67
C SER A 56 -6.92 7.12 -18.91
N SER A 57 -6.11 8.02 -19.44
CA SER A 57 -4.89 8.49 -18.77
C SER A 57 -5.23 9.05 -17.38
N GLY A 58 -4.68 8.45 -16.32
CA GLY A 58 -4.99 8.79 -14.92
C GLY A 58 -6.21 8.04 -14.32
N HIS A 59 -7.01 7.35 -15.13
CA HIS A 59 -8.12 6.49 -14.71
C HIS A 59 -8.17 5.20 -15.52
N GLU A 60 -7.12 4.39 -15.34
CA GLU A 60 -6.93 3.12 -16.05
C GLU A 60 -7.86 1.99 -15.54
N ARG A 61 -8.58 2.22 -14.42
CA ARG A 61 -9.47 1.22 -13.80
C ARG A 61 -10.92 1.47 -14.13
N VAL A 62 -11.54 0.50 -14.78
CA VAL A 62 -12.95 0.51 -15.19
C VAL A 62 -13.63 -0.82 -14.79
N PRO A 63 -14.95 -0.81 -14.48
CA PRO A 63 -15.81 0.36 -14.47
C PRO A 63 -15.56 1.26 -13.25
N TYR A 64 -15.58 2.57 -13.46
CA TYR A 64 -15.74 3.55 -12.39
C TYR A 64 -16.96 4.41 -12.65
N TYR A 65 -17.42 5.14 -11.63
CA TYR A 65 -18.63 5.95 -11.70
C TYR A 65 -18.27 7.41 -11.46
N ASN A 66 -18.57 8.26 -12.45
CA ASN A 66 -18.61 9.71 -12.28
C ASN A 66 -19.97 10.07 -11.69
N LEU A 67 -19.96 10.68 -10.51
CA LEU A 67 -21.14 11.18 -9.82
C LEU A 67 -21.21 12.69 -10.00
N LEU A 68 -22.38 13.20 -10.34
CA LEU A 68 -22.74 14.58 -10.08
C LEU A 68 -23.46 14.63 -8.74
N LEU A 69 -22.84 15.26 -7.75
CA LEU A 69 -23.39 15.45 -6.42
C LEU A 69 -23.92 16.88 -6.29
N GLU A 70 -25.07 17.06 -5.65
CA GLU A 70 -25.60 18.37 -5.27
C GLU A 70 -25.66 18.46 -3.76
N ASP A 71 -25.10 19.52 -3.17
CA ASP A 71 -25.23 19.77 -1.73
C ASP A 71 -26.57 20.43 -1.36
N ASN A 72 -26.75 20.70 -0.07
CA ASN A 72 -27.95 21.34 0.46
C ASN A 72 -28.15 22.78 -0.02
N ASP A 73 -27.08 23.45 -0.48
CA ASP A 73 -27.10 24.82 -0.99
C ASP A 73 -27.28 24.87 -2.52
N GLY A 74 -27.47 23.70 -3.16
CA GLY A 74 -27.67 23.57 -4.61
C GLY A 74 -26.37 23.62 -5.42
N LYS A 75 -25.21 23.54 -4.77
CA LYS A 75 -23.92 23.54 -5.44
C LYS A 75 -23.58 22.15 -5.95
N LEU A 76 -23.08 22.09 -7.17
CA LEU A 76 -22.77 20.84 -7.87
C LEU A 76 -21.28 20.50 -7.77
N PHE A 77 -21.00 19.21 -7.55
CA PHE A 77 -19.65 18.65 -7.44
C PHE A 77 -19.52 17.39 -8.29
N LEU A 78 -18.33 17.15 -8.83
CA LEU A 78 -18.00 15.90 -9.51
C LEU A 78 -17.18 15.01 -8.58
N ARG A 79 -17.64 13.77 -8.36
CA ARG A 79 -16.90 12.77 -7.57
C ARG A 79 -16.74 11.48 -8.37
N LYS A 80 -15.55 10.88 -8.30
CA LYS A 80 -15.25 9.58 -8.91
C LYS A 80 -15.21 8.51 -7.84
N GLN A 81 -15.73 7.32 -8.13
CA GLN A 81 -15.59 6.17 -7.25
C GLN A 81 -15.70 4.84 -8.00
N LEU A 82 -15.25 3.76 -7.38
CA LEU A 82 -15.30 2.42 -7.95
C LEU A 82 -16.58 1.65 -7.62
N LYS A 83 -17.33 2.10 -6.61
CA LYS A 83 -18.57 1.45 -6.18
C LYS A 83 -19.77 1.98 -6.97
N LYS A 84 -20.63 1.08 -7.42
CA LYS A 84 -21.91 1.42 -8.06
C LYS A 84 -22.80 2.15 -7.07
N VAL A 85 -23.37 3.25 -7.53
CA VAL A 85 -24.27 4.11 -6.77
C VAL A 85 -25.46 4.48 -7.65
N SER A 86 -26.59 4.77 -7.02
CA SER A 86 -27.84 5.11 -7.72
C SER A 86 -28.12 6.60 -7.65
N VAL A 87 -28.77 7.15 -8.68
CA VAL A 87 -29.33 8.51 -8.63
C VAL A 87 -30.35 8.58 -7.48
N GLY A 88 -30.34 9.70 -6.75
CA GLY A 88 -31.15 9.90 -5.55
C GLY A 88 -30.56 9.29 -4.27
N GLN A 89 -29.43 8.60 -4.36
CA GLN A 89 -28.70 8.19 -3.15
C GLN A 89 -28.13 9.43 -2.46
N GLU A 90 -28.42 9.58 -1.17
CA GLU A 90 -27.87 10.64 -0.34
C GLU A 90 -26.58 10.15 0.32
N PHE A 91 -25.57 11.02 0.31
CA PHE A 91 -24.37 10.89 1.09
C PHE A 91 -24.37 12.01 2.12
N VAL A 92 -23.88 11.71 3.31
CA VAL A 92 -23.36 12.80 4.13
C VAL A 92 -22.04 13.19 3.47
N GLU A 93 -21.82 14.48 3.21
CA GLU A 93 -20.48 15.00 2.98
C GLU A 93 -19.68 14.55 4.20
N GLU A 94 -18.86 13.52 4.00
CA GLU A 94 -17.81 13.20 4.94
C GLU A 94 -16.90 14.43 4.88
N THR A 95 -17.17 15.42 5.73
CA THR A 95 -16.12 16.32 6.22
C THR A 95 -14.98 15.40 6.52
N ALA A 96 -13.90 15.49 5.72
CA ALA A 96 -12.81 14.54 5.66
C ALA A 96 -12.63 13.95 7.05
N GLN A 97 -13.18 12.75 7.27
CA GLN A 97 -13.31 12.25 8.62
C GLN A 97 -11.89 11.93 8.98
N LYS A 98 -11.25 12.85 9.71
CA LYS A 98 -9.82 12.84 9.96
C LYS A 98 -9.53 11.45 10.47
N GLN A 99 -8.80 10.68 9.67
CA GLN A 99 -8.60 9.28 9.99
C GLN A 99 -7.98 9.26 11.38
N SER A 100 -8.66 8.59 12.32
CA SER A 100 -8.26 8.65 13.73
C SER A 100 -6.95 7.91 13.99
N LEU A 101 -6.48 7.13 13.00
CA LEU A 101 -5.28 6.32 13.06
C LEU A 101 -4.07 7.15 12.62
N THR A 102 -3.11 7.37 13.51
CA THR A 102 -1.81 7.93 13.15
C THR A 102 -0.89 6.81 12.67
N ILE A 103 -0.28 6.97 11.49
CA ILE A 103 0.57 5.93 10.89
C ILE A 103 2.03 6.34 10.90
N GLY A 104 2.87 5.51 11.52
CA GLY A 104 4.31 5.57 11.42
C GLY A 104 4.82 4.82 10.20
N ILE A 105 5.76 5.41 9.46
CA ILE A 105 6.52 4.72 8.41
C ILE A 105 7.99 4.82 8.76
N VAL A 106 8.67 3.68 8.83
CA VAL A 106 10.12 3.63 9.08
C VAL A 106 10.83 3.33 7.78
N GLY A 107 11.53 4.34 7.25
CA GLY A 107 12.22 4.28 5.97
C GLY A 107 11.78 5.40 5.01
N THR A 108 12.65 5.68 4.04
CA THR A 108 12.44 6.72 3.01
C THR A 108 12.77 6.20 1.59
N GLY A 109 12.79 4.88 1.44
CA GLY A 109 13.01 4.21 0.16
C GLY A 109 11.81 4.29 -0.76
N ILE A 110 11.90 3.67 -1.95
CA ILE A 110 10.83 3.70 -2.97
C ILE A 110 9.49 3.24 -2.40
N MET A 111 9.48 2.13 -1.65
CA MET A 111 8.28 1.57 -1.05
C MET A 111 7.72 2.47 0.06
N ALA A 112 8.57 2.93 0.98
CA ALA A 112 8.16 3.82 2.06
C ALA A 112 7.59 5.15 1.55
N THR A 113 8.25 5.79 0.58
CA THR A 113 7.75 7.00 -0.09
C THR A 113 6.43 6.74 -0.82
N GLY A 114 6.30 5.59 -1.49
CA GLY A 114 5.08 5.18 -2.16
C GLY A 114 3.91 4.95 -1.19
N LEU A 115 4.19 4.37 -0.02
CA LEU A 115 3.24 4.20 1.08
C LEU A 115 2.81 5.54 1.65
N ALA A 116 3.76 6.42 2.00
CA ALA A 116 3.43 7.76 2.51
C ALA A 116 2.58 8.55 1.51
N SER A 117 2.93 8.48 0.22
CA SER A 117 2.16 9.10 -0.87
C SER A 117 0.75 8.53 -0.99
N LEU A 118 0.57 7.21 -0.80
CA LEU A 118 -0.74 6.57 -0.76
C LEU A 118 -1.54 7.07 0.44
N LEU A 119 -0.99 6.99 1.65
CA LEU A 119 -1.71 7.26 2.88
C LEU A 119 -2.13 8.72 3.02
N LEU A 120 -1.32 9.67 2.53
CA LEU A 120 -1.72 11.07 2.48
C LEU A 120 -2.88 11.33 1.52
N GLN A 121 -3.01 10.60 0.41
CA GLN A 121 -4.21 10.71 -0.44
C GLN A 121 -5.49 10.33 0.32
N TYR A 122 -5.38 9.46 1.32
CA TYR A 122 -6.48 9.03 2.20
C TYR A 122 -6.56 9.85 3.49
N ASP A 123 -5.85 10.98 3.58
CA ASP A 123 -5.90 11.92 4.71
C ASP A 123 -5.50 11.30 6.07
N TYR A 124 -4.62 10.30 6.07
CA TYR A 124 -4.03 9.76 7.29
C TYR A 124 -2.95 10.71 7.86
N PRO A 125 -2.97 11.02 9.17
CA PRO A 125 -1.84 11.64 9.85
C PRO A 125 -0.61 10.70 9.82
N LEU A 126 0.54 11.23 9.40
CA LEU A 126 1.75 10.42 9.20
C LEU A 126 2.94 10.87 10.04
N ILE A 127 3.75 9.89 10.44
CA ILE A 127 5.08 10.08 11.02
C ILE A 127 6.07 9.31 10.16
N VAL A 128 6.90 10.00 9.38
CA VAL A 128 7.90 9.39 8.51
C VAL A 128 9.26 9.49 9.17
N ASN A 129 9.82 8.33 9.54
CA ASN A 129 11.17 8.21 10.07
C ASN A 129 12.18 7.95 8.94
N GLY A 130 13.32 8.64 8.99
CA GLY A 130 14.41 8.46 8.03
C GLY A 130 15.77 8.64 8.68
N ARG A 131 16.78 7.96 8.12
CA ARG A 131 18.15 7.94 8.67
C ARG A 131 18.95 9.24 8.50
N SER A 132 18.49 10.16 7.65
CA SER A 132 19.19 11.42 7.40
C SER A 132 18.27 12.50 6.83
N HIS A 133 18.57 13.77 7.11
CA HIS A 133 17.87 14.91 6.52
C HIS A 133 17.79 14.85 5.00
N ALA A 134 18.89 14.49 4.32
CA ALA A 134 18.90 14.38 2.86
C ALA A 134 17.89 13.33 2.34
N SER A 135 17.74 12.20 3.06
CA SER A 135 16.78 11.16 2.69
C SER A 135 15.33 11.58 2.93
N LEU A 136 15.07 12.31 4.02
CA LEU A 136 13.76 12.86 4.36
C LEU A 136 13.32 13.94 3.36
N GLU A 137 14.20 14.88 3.01
CA GLU A 137 13.90 15.93 2.02
C GLU A 137 13.61 15.33 0.64
N LYS A 138 14.37 14.31 0.23
CA LYS A 138 14.10 13.58 -1.01
C LYS A 138 12.71 12.91 -0.96
N CYS A 139 12.38 12.24 0.13
CA CYS A 139 11.08 11.59 0.35
C CYS A 139 9.94 12.63 0.28
N LYS A 140 10.06 13.73 1.03
CA LYS A 140 9.11 14.85 1.08
C LYS A 140 8.84 15.43 -0.31
N GLY A 141 9.90 15.69 -1.08
CA GLY A 141 9.78 16.20 -2.45
C GLY A 141 9.06 15.22 -3.40
N GLN A 142 9.33 13.92 -3.27
CA GLN A 142 8.67 12.88 -4.06
C GLN A 142 7.18 12.75 -3.71
N ILE A 143 6.83 12.78 -2.42
CA ILE A 143 5.45 12.77 -1.94
C ILE A 143 4.70 13.99 -2.48
N ARG A 144 5.25 15.20 -2.32
CA ARG A 144 4.62 16.44 -2.82
C ARG A 144 4.37 16.36 -4.33
N LYS A 145 5.39 15.97 -5.10
CA LYS A 145 5.27 15.79 -6.57
C LYS A 145 4.21 14.76 -6.94
N PHE A 146 4.05 13.72 -6.13
CA PHE A 146 3.01 12.73 -6.33
C PHE A 146 1.62 13.33 -6.07
N LEU A 147 1.41 14.01 -4.94
CA LEU A 147 0.10 14.58 -4.56
C LEU A 147 -0.37 15.67 -5.54
N LEU A 148 0.55 16.48 -6.07
CA LEU A 148 0.26 17.51 -7.08
C LEU A 148 -0.33 16.95 -8.39
N LYS A 149 -0.30 15.63 -8.61
CA LYS A 149 -0.97 15.01 -9.76
C LYS A 149 -2.48 14.89 -9.59
N GLY A 150 -2.97 14.96 -8.35
CA GLY A 150 -4.39 14.74 -8.01
C GLY A 150 -5.03 15.86 -7.20
N PHE A 151 -4.24 16.79 -6.66
CA PHE A 151 -4.70 17.87 -5.78
C PHE A 151 -4.04 19.21 -6.16
N ASP A 152 -4.70 20.32 -5.81
CA ASP A 152 -4.13 21.67 -5.92
C ASP A 152 -3.12 21.96 -4.80
N GLU A 153 -2.43 23.10 -4.88
CA GLU A 153 -1.36 23.48 -3.94
C GLU A 153 -1.83 23.64 -2.50
N GLU A 154 -3.03 24.20 -2.27
CA GLU A 154 -3.57 24.39 -0.91
C GLU A 154 -3.85 23.04 -0.25
N GLU A 155 -4.44 22.13 -1.01
CA GLU A 155 -4.84 20.81 -0.55
C GLU A 155 -3.64 19.84 -0.40
N VAL A 156 -2.60 20.04 -1.21
CA VAL A 156 -1.29 19.40 -1.00
C VAL A 156 -0.63 19.91 0.28
N ASN A 157 -0.59 21.24 0.50
CA ASN A 157 0.02 21.80 1.71
C ASN A 157 -0.67 21.27 2.97
N ARG A 158 -2.01 21.26 3.02
CA ARG A 158 -2.78 20.70 4.13
C ARG A 158 -2.41 19.26 4.46
N ARG A 159 -2.27 18.39 3.45
CA ARG A 159 -1.84 16.98 3.64
C ARG A 159 -0.39 16.86 4.08
N MET A 160 0.49 17.69 3.53
CA MET A 160 1.89 17.69 3.94
C MET A 160 2.02 18.15 5.39
N ASP A 161 1.18 19.08 5.86
CA ASP A 161 1.14 19.56 7.25
C ASP A 161 0.66 18.48 8.22
N SER A 162 -0.12 17.49 7.77
CA SER A 162 -0.46 16.30 8.56
C SER A 162 0.62 15.22 8.57
N CYS A 163 1.78 15.47 7.97
CA CYS A 163 2.92 14.55 7.92
C CYS A 163 4.13 15.15 8.63
N ILE A 164 4.59 14.51 9.71
CA ILE A 164 5.85 14.89 10.37
C ILE A 164 7.00 14.02 9.86
N PHE A 165 8.13 14.64 9.56
CA PHE A 165 9.36 13.98 9.11
C PHE A 165 10.38 14.06 10.23
N VAL A 166 10.85 12.91 10.72
CA VAL A 166 11.70 12.81 11.91
C VAL A 166 12.87 11.86 11.68
N MET A 167 13.97 12.08 12.41
CA MET A 167 15.09 11.14 12.47
C MET A 167 15.03 10.26 13.72
N GLU A 168 14.56 10.83 14.82
CA GLU A 168 14.37 10.11 16.08
C GLU A 168 13.11 9.26 16.03
N LEU A 169 13.15 8.10 16.69
CA LEU A 169 12.03 7.16 16.75
C LEU A 169 10.97 7.57 17.77
N ASP A 170 11.30 8.39 18.78
CA ASP A 170 10.41 8.81 19.88
C ASP A 170 9.04 9.31 19.42
N ALA A 171 8.97 9.96 18.25
CA ALA A 171 7.70 10.42 17.69
C ALA A 171 6.72 9.28 17.39
N LEU A 172 7.22 8.08 17.09
CA LEU A 172 6.41 6.88 16.81
C LEU A 172 5.60 6.41 18.02
N ALA A 173 5.87 6.89 19.24
CA ALA A 173 5.03 6.66 20.42
C ALA A 173 3.57 7.10 20.21
N LYS A 174 3.32 8.03 19.26
CA LYS A 174 2.00 8.53 18.89
C LYS A 174 1.33 7.75 17.76
N ALA A 175 2.02 6.79 17.14
CA ALA A 175 1.48 6.02 16.02
C ALA A 175 0.65 4.83 16.53
N ASP A 176 -0.48 4.59 15.88
CA ASP A 176 -1.35 3.43 16.13
C ASP A 176 -0.98 2.23 15.25
N LEU A 177 -0.40 2.49 14.08
CA LEU A 177 0.18 1.51 13.17
C LEU A 177 1.54 1.99 12.71
N ILE A 178 2.58 1.15 12.82
CA ILE A 178 3.92 1.45 12.32
C ILE A 178 4.27 0.45 11.23
N ILE A 179 4.68 0.92 10.05
CA ILE A 179 5.06 0.11 8.90
C ILE A 179 6.56 0.30 8.64
N GLU A 180 7.34 -0.73 8.92
CA GLU A 180 8.76 -0.81 8.58
C GLU A 180 8.93 -1.11 7.09
N SER A 181 9.72 -0.27 6.40
CA SER A 181 10.05 -0.42 4.98
C SER A 181 11.47 0.09 4.69
N ILE A 182 12.44 -0.34 5.48
CA ILE A 182 13.87 -0.13 5.29
C ILE A 182 14.47 -1.17 4.32
N ALA A 183 15.80 -1.17 4.18
CA ALA A 183 16.50 -2.11 3.31
C ALA A 183 16.25 -3.57 3.73
N GLU A 184 16.27 -4.49 2.75
CA GLU A 184 16.14 -5.94 2.96
C GLU A 184 17.45 -6.54 3.50
N GLU A 185 17.79 -6.19 4.73
CA GLU A 185 18.89 -6.78 5.50
C GLU A 185 18.38 -7.19 6.88
N LEU A 186 18.59 -8.46 7.25
CA LEU A 186 17.96 -9.07 8.41
C LEU A 186 18.40 -8.40 9.72
N THR A 187 19.69 -8.09 9.85
CA THR A 187 20.27 -7.47 11.05
C THR A 187 19.68 -6.08 11.28
N ALA A 188 19.65 -5.25 10.24
CA ALA A 188 19.08 -3.92 10.25
C ALA A 188 17.58 -3.95 10.57
N LYS A 189 16.83 -4.90 10.01
CA LYS A 189 15.40 -5.09 10.32
C LYS A 189 15.17 -5.51 11.76
N HIS A 190 15.94 -6.47 12.28
CA HIS A 190 15.85 -6.87 13.68
C HIS A 190 16.16 -5.71 14.63
N GLU A 191 17.22 -4.94 14.34
CA GLU A 191 17.58 -3.78 15.15
C GLU A 191 16.47 -2.73 15.18
N ILE A 192 15.97 -2.32 14.00
CA ILE A 192 14.95 -1.27 13.94
C ILE A 192 13.62 -1.73 14.54
N LEU A 193 13.23 -3.00 14.35
CA LEU A 193 11.99 -3.54 14.92
C LEU A 193 12.03 -3.54 16.45
N ARG A 194 13.18 -3.89 17.07
CA ARG A 194 13.36 -3.77 18.53
C ARG A 194 13.23 -2.32 19.01
N GLN A 195 13.90 -1.39 18.35
CA GLN A 195 13.86 0.03 18.72
C GLN A 195 12.45 0.61 18.58
N VAL A 196 11.73 0.23 17.51
CA VAL A 196 10.34 0.62 17.29
C VAL A 196 9.44 0.06 18.39
N GLU A 197 9.60 -1.20 18.79
CA GLU A 197 8.78 -1.82 19.84
C GLU A 197 8.98 -1.16 21.20
N GLN A 198 10.21 -0.74 21.52
CA GLN A 198 10.55 -0.05 22.77
C GLN A 198 9.88 1.31 22.91
N VAL A 199 9.62 1.99 21.78
CA VAL A 199 9.12 3.37 21.76
C VAL A 199 7.62 3.44 21.50
N CYS A 200 7.08 2.50 20.72
CA CYS A 200 5.67 2.56 20.35
C CYS A 200 4.76 2.22 21.54
N SER A 201 3.53 2.74 21.50
CA SER A 201 2.50 2.39 22.47
C SER A 201 2.26 0.87 22.50
N ASP A 202 1.98 0.29 23.67
CA ASP A 202 1.60 -1.12 23.82
C ASP A 202 0.39 -1.54 22.97
N LYS A 203 -0.43 -0.56 22.57
CA LYS A 203 -1.62 -0.77 21.74
C LYS A 203 -1.33 -0.69 20.24
N ALA A 204 -0.16 -0.20 19.86
CA ALA A 204 0.19 0.00 18.45
C ALA A 204 0.43 -1.34 17.75
N MET A 205 -0.04 -1.45 16.51
CA MET A 205 0.28 -2.56 15.61
C MET A 205 1.59 -2.26 14.89
N ILE A 206 2.48 -3.25 14.81
CA ILE A 206 3.76 -3.13 14.08
C ILE A 206 3.68 -4.01 12.85
N ALA A 207 4.03 -3.48 11.69
CA ALA A 207 4.04 -4.21 10.44
C ALA A 207 5.38 -4.05 9.72
N THR A 208 5.73 -5.02 8.89
CA THR A 208 6.86 -4.92 7.95
C THR A 208 6.38 -5.09 6.52
N ASN A 209 6.89 -4.25 5.62
CA ASN A 209 6.77 -4.39 4.18
C ASN A 209 8.00 -5.11 3.62
N THR A 210 8.27 -6.32 4.12
CA THR A 210 9.28 -7.21 3.52
C THR A 210 8.67 -7.99 2.36
N SER A 211 9.49 -8.38 1.39
CA SER A 211 9.08 -9.22 0.25
C SER A 211 9.62 -10.64 0.33
N SER A 212 10.54 -10.91 1.26
CA SER A 212 11.33 -12.15 1.27
C SER A 212 11.52 -12.77 2.65
N PHE A 213 11.63 -11.97 3.71
CA PHE A 213 11.89 -12.49 5.05
C PHE A 213 10.64 -13.11 5.69
N SER A 214 10.87 -14.15 6.50
CA SER A 214 9.83 -14.75 7.33
C SER A 214 9.37 -13.77 8.40
N ILE A 215 8.06 -13.58 8.50
CA ILE A 215 7.45 -12.76 9.55
C ILE A 215 7.70 -13.38 10.93
N THR A 216 7.73 -14.71 11.01
CA THR A 216 8.05 -15.45 12.23
C THR A 216 9.49 -15.22 12.67
N GLU A 217 10.43 -15.20 11.73
CA GLU A 217 11.83 -14.90 12.01
C GLU A 217 12.02 -13.46 12.49
N LEU A 218 11.45 -12.50 11.77
CA LEU A 218 11.48 -11.08 12.16
C LEU A 218 10.81 -10.82 13.51
N ALA A 219 9.77 -11.59 13.86
CA ALA A 219 9.10 -11.50 15.15
C ALA A 219 9.92 -12.08 16.32
N ALA A 220 11.00 -12.83 16.05
CA ALA A 220 11.76 -13.53 17.10
C ALA A 220 12.48 -12.56 18.06
N VAL A 221 12.66 -11.31 17.63
CA VAL A 221 13.31 -10.27 18.42
C VAL A 221 12.35 -9.37 19.19
N LEU A 222 11.05 -9.59 19.04
CA LEU A 222 9.99 -8.79 19.64
C LEU A 222 9.49 -9.42 20.95
N GLU A 223 9.21 -8.58 21.93
CA GLU A 223 8.60 -8.95 23.22
C GLU A 223 7.09 -9.22 23.07
N HIS A 224 6.41 -8.49 22.19
CA HIS A 224 4.97 -8.56 21.92
C HIS A 224 4.67 -8.96 20.46
N PRO A 225 5.11 -10.14 20.00
CA PRO A 225 4.98 -10.56 18.60
C PRO A 225 3.52 -10.79 18.15
N GLU A 226 2.56 -10.83 19.06
CA GLU A 226 1.13 -10.95 18.76
C GLU A 226 0.56 -9.74 18.00
N ARG A 227 1.16 -8.56 18.17
CA ARG A 227 0.79 -7.32 17.44
C ARG A 227 1.62 -7.05 16.20
N PHE A 228 2.45 -8.02 15.80
CA PHE A 228 3.32 -7.93 14.63
C PHE A 228 2.80 -8.75 13.44
N LEU A 229 2.82 -8.17 12.24
CA LEU A 229 2.40 -8.84 11.00
C LEU A 229 3.18 -8.37 9.76
N GLY A 230 3.09 -9.13 8.67
CA GLY A 230 3.53 -8.63 7.35
C GLY A 230 2.41 -7.86 6.66
N LEU A 231 2.74 -6.70 6.09
CA LEU A 231 1.90 -5.97 5.15
C LEU A 231 2.72 -5.73 3.87
N HIS A 232 2.70 -6.69 2.97
CA HIS A 232 3.49 -6.64 1.75
C HIS A 232 2.69 -5.95 0.63
N PHE A 233 3.08 -4.71 0.34
CA PHE A 233 2.60 -3.90 -0.76
C PHE A 233 3.47 -4.11 -2.00
N PHE A 234 2.89 -3.89 -3.18
CA PHE A 234 3.57 -4.09 -4.45
C PHE A 234 3.90 -2.77 -5.14
N ASN A 235 5.09 -2.67 -5.73
CA ASN A 235 5.52 -1.50 -6.49
C ASN A 235 4.86 -1.48 -7.89
N PRO A 236 4.33 -0.34 -8.38
CA PRO A 236 4.10 0.93 -7.67
C PRO A 236 2.92 0.87 -6.70
N VAL A 237 3.16 1.30 -5.45
CA VAL A 237 2.18 1.21 -4.35
C VAL A 237 0.85 1.88 -4.68
N SER A 238 0.85 2.99 -5.44
CA SER A 238 -0.38 3.69 -5.83
C SER A 238 -1.23 2.91 -6.85
N ARG A 239 -0.60 2.09 -7.71
CA ARG A 239 -1.26 1.40 -8.81
C ARG A 239 -1.59 -0.05 -8.51
N MET A 240 -0.77 -0.74 -7.72
CA MET A 240 -1.02 -2.13 -7.37
C MET A 240 -2.19 -2.24 -6.41
N GLN A 241 -3.00 -3.29 -6.56
CA GLN A 241 -4.22 -3.48 -5.77
C GLN A 241 -4.09 -4.47 -4.65
N LEU A 242 -3.18 -5.40 -4.78
CA LEU A 242 -2.99 -6.44 -3.79
C LEU A 242 -2.18 -5.91 -2.60
N VAL A 243 -2.53 -6.39 -1.41
CA VAL A 243 -1.64 -6.41 -0.25
C VAL A 243 -1.66 -7.81 0.31
N GLU A 244 -0.50 -8.42 0.49
CA GLU A 244 -0.39 -9.67 1.23
C GLU A 244 -0.33 -9.35 2.72
N VAL A 245 -1.36 -9.77 3.46
CA VAL A 245 -1.43 -9.65 4.92
C VAL A 245 -0.93 -10.96 5.50
N VAL A 246 0.26 -10.95 6.08
CA VAL A 246 1.03 -12.16 6.40
C VAL A 246 1.03 -12.43 7.90
N LYS A 247 0.58 -13.62 8.28
CA LYS A 247 0.50 -14.09 9.67
C LYS A 247 1.77 -14.85 10.06
N GLY A 248 2.58 -14.27 10.95
CA GLY A 248 3.65 -15.00 11.64
C GLY A 248 3.09 -16.01 12.66
N LYS A 249 3.92 -16.93 13.15
CA LYS A 249 3.46 -17.98 14.09
C LYS A 249 2.74 -17.44 15.33
N LYS A 250 3.21 -16.30 15.86
CA LYS A 250 2.67 -15.68 17.08
C LYS A 250 1.67 -14.54 16.82
N THR A 251 1.51 -14.10 15.58
CA THR A 251 0.58 -13.01 15.22
C THR A 251 -0.85 -13.36 15.63
N ALA A 252 -1.51 -12.47 16.38
CA ALA A 252 -2.89 -12.66 16.81
C ALA A 252 -3.88 -12.55 15.64
N VAL A 253 -5.03 -13.21 15.79
CA VAL A 253 -6.11 -13.15 14.79
C VAL A 253 -6.65 -11.72 14.66
N GLU A 254 -6.82 -11.00 15.77
CA GLU A 254 -7.27 -9.60 15.77
C GLU A 254 -6.30 -8.69 15.00
N THR A 255 -4.98 -8.91 15.13
CA THR A 255 -3.95 -8.18 14.37
C THR A 255 -4.10 -8.41 12.87
N MET A 256 -4.39 -9.65 12.44
CA MET A 256 -4.67 -9.97 11.03
C MET A 256 -5.93 -9.28 10.52
N GLU A 257 -6.99 -9.22 11.33
CA GLU A 257 -8.24 -8.54 10.98
C GLU A 257 -8.03 -7.02 10.84
N LYS A 258 -7.30 -6.41 11.76
CA LYS A 258 -6.90 -4.99 11.68
C LYS A 258 -6.05 -4.71 10.44
N GLY A 259 -5.09 -5.58 10.12
CA GLY A 259 -4.27 -5.46 8.90
C GLY A 259 -5.08 -5.54 7.60
N LYS A 260 -6.02 -6.50 7.53
CA LYS A 260 -6.94 -6.61 6.38
C LYS A 260 -7.82 -5.38 6.23
N LYS A 261 -8.44 -4.95 7.34
CA LYS A 261 -9.29 -3.77 7.37
C LYS A 261 -8.52 -2.53 6.92
N PHE A 262 -7.30 -2.33 7.44
CA PHE A 262 -6.43 -1.23 7.02
C PHE A 262 -6.16 -1.24 5.52
N ALA A 263 -5.81 -2.41 4.94
CA ALA A 263 -5.60 -2.54 3.50
C ALA A 263 -6.88 -2.17 2.69
N GLU A 264 -8.05 -2.60 3.13
CA GLU A 264 -9.34 -2.23 2.51
C GLU A 264 -9.62 -0.72 2.61
N ASP A 265 -9.36 -0.12 3.78
CA ASP A 265 -9.58 1.30 4.05
C ASP A 265 -8.69 2.20 3.16
N VAL A 266 -7.52 1.72 2.73
CA VAL A 266 -6.63 2.41 1.77
C VAL A 266 -6.81 1.97 0.31
N GLY A 267 -7.96 1.34 0.00
CA GLY A 267 -8.37 0.97 -1.34
C GLY A 267 -7.53 -0.16 -1.97
N LYS A 268 -7.06 -1.09 -1.13
CA LYS A 268 -6.39 -2.32 -1.53
C LYS A 268 -7.28 -3.53 -1.29
N SER A 269 -6.93 -4.63 -1.94
CA SER A 269 -7.53 -5.94 -1.78
C SER A 269 -6.56 -6.80 -0.97
N PRO A 270 -6.85 -7.06 0.31
CA PRO A 270 -5.98 -7.90 1.12
C PRO A 270 -6.13 -9.37 0.72
N VAL A 271 -5.02 -10.11 0.74
CA VAL A 271 -5.02 -11.58 0.75
C VAL A 271 -4.32 -12.07 2.00
N ALA A 272 -4.93 -13.05 2.66
CA ALA A 272 -4.37 -13.63 3.88
C ALA A 272 -3.28 -14.64 3.51
N VAL A 273 -2.12 -14.52 4.15
CA VAL A 273 -0.97 -15.41 3.93
C VAL A 273 -0.53 -15.98 5.27
N ILE A 274 -0.27 -17.28 5.31
CA ILE A 274 0.47 -17.89 6.41
C ILE A 274 1.95 -17.74 6.09
N ASP A 275 2.73 -17.25 7.05
CA ASP A 275 4.15 -16.98 6.87
C ASP A 275 4.89 -18.17 6.24
N ASN A 276 5.46 -17.90 5.06
CA ASN A 276 6.21 -18.83 4.25
C ASN A 276 7.12 -18.01 3.31
N PRO A 277 8.35 -18.49 2.99
CA PRO A 277 9.23 -17.86 2.02
C PRO A 277 8.51 -17.30 0.79
N CYS A 278 8.69 -15.99 0.56
CA CYS A 278 8.15 -15.24 -0.58
C CYS A 278 6.62 -15.27 -0.76
N PHE A 279 5.88 -15.60 0.31
CA PHE A 279 4.42 -15.47 0.38
C PHE A 279 3.69 -16.20 -0.76
N ILE A 280 2.75 -15.54 -1.44
CA ILE A 280 1.98 -16.13 -2.55
C ILE A 280 2.57 -15.65 -3.87
N VAL A 281 2.59 -14.34 -4.10
CA VAL A 281 2.87 -13.78 -5.43
C VAL A 281 4.28 -14.13 -5.89
N ASN A 282 5.30 -13.87 -5.07
CA ASN A 282 6.68 -14.15 -5.46
C ASN A 282 6.94 -15.66 -5.53
N ARG A 283 6.34 -16.45 -4.64
CA ARG A 283 6.45 -17.92 -4.67
C ARG A 283 5.93 -18.54 -5.97
N VAL A 284 4.88 -17.98 -6.57
CA VAL A 284 4.32 -18.44 -7.85
C VAL A 284 5.04 -17.80 -9.04
N LEU A 285 5.33 -16.50 -8.95
CA LEU A 285 5.90 -15.74 -10.05
C LEU A 285 7.34 -16.17 -10.35
N MET A 286 8.18 -16.36 -9.34
CA MET A 286 9.60 -16.62 -9.58
C MET A 286 9.85 -17.92 -10.34
N PRO A 287 9.22 -19.07 -10.00
CA PRO A 287 9.34 -20.28 -10.81
C PRO A 287 8.82 -20.11 -12.25
N PHE A 288 7.70 -19.41 -12.44
CA PHE A 288 7.17 -19.14 -13.79
C PHE A 288 8.19 -18.37 -14.65
N LEU A 289 8.80 -17.32 -14.09
CA LEU A 289 9.83 -16.54 -14.77
C LEU A 289 11.10 -17.38 -15.01
N ASN A 290 11.48 -18.21 -14.04
CA ASN A 290 12.65 -19.08 -14.15
C ASN A 290 12.47 -20.14 -15.22
N GLU A 291 11.27 -20.70 -15.36
CA GLU A 291 10.95 -21.66 -16.40
C GLU A 291 11.09 -21.03 -17.79
N ALA A 292 10.61 -19.80 -17.99
CA ALA A 292 10.82 -19.07 -19.24
C ALA A 292 12.32 -18.88 -19.56
N ALA A 293 13.14 -18.60 -18.54
CA ALA A 293 14.58 -18.47 -18.71
C ALA A 293 15.27 -19.83 -18.99
N LYS A 294 14.75 -20.95 -18.45
CA LYS A 294 15.23 -22.31 -18.76
C LYS A 294 14.87 -22.75 -20.18
N VAL A 295 13.66 -22.43 -20.64
CA VAL A 295 13.25 -22.65 -22.04
C VAL A 295 14.20 -21.93 -23.01
N TYR A 296 14.68 -20.74 -22.65
CA TYR A 296 15.73 -20.04 -23.39
C TYR A 296 17.08 -20.77 -23.32
N ASP A 297 17.52 -21.21 -22.13
CA ASP A 297 18.77 -21.95 -21.94
C ASP A 297 18.81 -23.26 -22.77
N GLU A 298 17.66 -23.92 -22.93
CA GLU A 298 17.49 -25.15 -23.71
C GLU A 298 17.47 -24.90 -25.23
N GLY A 299 17.43 -23.63 -25.66
CA GLY A 299 17.42 -23.25 -27.07
C GLY A 299 16.09 -23.53 -27.78
N VAL A 300 14.99 -23.65 -27.02
CA VAL A 300 13.66 -23.96 -27.57
C VAL A 300 13.15 -22.81 -28.45
N ALA A 301 13.39 -21.56 -28.05
CA ALA A 301 12.93 -20.38 -28.77
C ALA A 301 13.77 -19.13 -28.44
N SER A 302 13.61 -18.09 -29.27
CA SER A 302 14.17 -16.75 -29.03
C SER A 302 13.56 -16.08 -27.79
N VAL A 303 14.24 -15.06 -27.24
CA VAL A 303 13.71 -14.27 -26.11
C VAL A 303 12.37 -13.63 -26.52
N GLU A 304 12.32 -13.08 -27.73
CA GLU A 304 11.15 -12.43 -28.32
C GLU A 304 9.96 -13.38 -28.47
N ASP A 305 10.19 -14.60 -28.95
CA ASP A 305 9.11 -15.57 -29.14
C ASP A 305 8.59 -16.15 -27.82
N ILE A 306 9.47 -16.38 -26.83
CA ILE A 306 9.07 -16.79 -25.47
C ILE A 306 8.15 -15.72 -24.86
N ASP A 307 8.57 -14.46 -24.93
CA ASP A 307 7.78 -13.35 -24.40
C ASP A 307 6.47 -13.16 -25.15
N LYS A 308 6.49 -13.24 -26.49
CA LYS A 308 5.30 -13.17 -27.33
C LYS A 308 4.32 -14.31 -27.04
N ALA A 309 4.80 -15.53 -26.82
CA ALA A 309 3.98 -16.68 -26.48
C ALA A 309 3.29 -16.49 -25.11
N ALA A 310 3.99 -15.96 -24.11
CA ALA A 310 3.38 -15.66 -22.82
C ALA A 310 2.36 -14.52 -22.90
N VAL A 311 2.65 -13.46 -23.67
CA VAL A 311 1.75 -12.32 -23.84
C VAL A 311 0.48 -12.73 -24.59
N LEU A 312 0.60 -13.38 -25.74
CA LEU A 312 -0.54 -13.70 -26.60
C LEU A 312 -1.25 -15.01 -26.20
N GLY A 313 -0.48 -16.00 -25.74
CA GLY A 313 -1.00 -17.33 -25.40
C GLY A 313 -1.51 -17.44 -23.96
N LEU A 314 -0.81 -16.83 -23.00
CA LEU A 314 -1.22 -16.82 -21.58
C LEU A 314 -1.92 -15.53 -21.17
N ASN A 315 -2.07 -14.57 -22.10
CA ASN A 315 -2.69 -13.27 -21.88
C ASN A 315 -2.01 -12.44 -20.76
N HIS A 316 -0.68 -12.55 -20.65
CA HIS A 316 0.10 -11.73 -19.72
C HIS A 316 0.36 -10.33 -20.29
N PRO A 317 0.36 -9.27 -19.47
CA PRO A 317 0.59 -7.91 -19.96
C PRO A 317 2.04 -7.64 -20.41
N ILE A 318 2.99 -8.40 -19.87
CA ILE A 318 4.43 -8.30 -20.15
C ILE A 318 4.97 -9.73 -20.23
N GLY A 319 5.84 -9.99 -21.20
CA GLY A 319 6.52 -11.28 -21.32
C GLY A 319 7.45 -11.55 -20.13
N PRO A 320 7.64 -12.81 -19.74
CA PRO A 320 8.42 -13.18 -18.56
C PRO A 320 9.86 -12.69 -18.57
N LEU A 321 10.57 -12.74 -19.71
CA LEU A 321 11.97 -12.33 -19.79
C LEU A 321 12.12 -10.80 -19.73
N ALA A 322 11.24 -10.07 -20.42
CA ALA A 322 11.13 -8.62 -20.26
C ALA A 322 10.71 -8.21 -18.85
N LEU A 323 9.89 -9.02 -18.17
CA LEU A 323 9.51 -8.78 -16.78
C LEU A 323 10.68 -9.02 -15.82
N ILE A 324 11.52 -10.03 -16.04
CA ILE A 324 12.77 -10.21 -15.30
C ILE A 324 13.66 -8.97 -15.45
N ASP A 325 13.83 -8.44 -16.67
CA ASP A 325 14.62 -7.24 -16.91
C ASP A 325 14.03 -5.97 -16.29
N LEU A 326 12.70 -5.91 -16.14
CA LEU A 326 12.00 -4.82 -15.47
C LEU A 326 12.17 -4.89 -13.94
N ILE A 327 12.10 -6.10 -13.36
CA ILE A 327 12.36 -6.34 -11.93
C ILE A 327 13.84 -6.09 -11.62
N GLY A 328 14.73 -6.57 -12.49
CA GLY A 328 16.17 -6.62 -12.31
C GLY A 328 16.65 -8.06 -12.13
N VAL A 329 17.59 -8.48 -12.98
CA VAL A 329 18.14 -9.85 -12.98
C VAL A 329 18.80 -10.20 -11.64
N ASP A 330 19.47 -9.23 -11.01
CA ASP A 330 20.08 -9.37 -9.68
C ASP A 330 19.05 -9.67 -8.60
N ILE A 331 17.91 -8.95 -8.60
CA ILE A 331 16.83 -9.17 -7.63
C ILE A 331 16.20 -10.55 -7.89
N PHE A 332 15.95 -10.89 -9.14
CA PHE A 332 15.40 -12.19 -9.54
C PHE A 332 16.28 -13.36 -9.09
N VAL A 333 17.58 -13.32 -9.37
CA VAL A 333 18.55 -14.35 -8.94
C VAL A 333 18.63 -14.44 -7.42
N ASN A 334 18.66 -13.32 -6.72
CA ASN A 334 18.71 -13.31 -5.25
C ASN A 334 17.45 -13.92 -4.62
N ILE A 335 16.25 -13.63 -5.15
CA ILE A 335 15.00 -14.21 -4.64
C ILE A 335 15.00 -15.72 -4.87
N LEU A 336 15.38 -16.19 -6.07
CA LEU A 336 15.46 -17.62 -6.37
C LEU A 336 16.48 -18.35 -5.49
N GLY A 337 17.67 -17.79 -5.29
CA GLY A 337 18.67 -18.38 -4.39
C GLY A 337 18.22 -18.44 -2.93
N ASN A 338 17.41 -17.47 -2.48
CA ASN A 338 16.77 -17.54 -1.16
C ASN A 338 15.70 -18.63 -1.10
N LEU A 339 14.85 -18.73 -2.13
CA LEU A 339 13.84 -19.80 -2.23
C LEU A 339 14.49 -21.18 -2.25
N GLU A 340 15.55 -21.37 -3.03
CA GLU A 340 16.33 -22.62 -3.09
C GLU A 340 16.89 -22.98 -1.72
N ARG A 341 17.52 -22.03 -1.01
CA ARG A 341 18.04 -22.27 0.34
C ARG A 341 16.96 -22.68 1.33
N MET A 342 15.75 -22.12 1.20
CA MET A 342 14.67 -22.33 2.17
C MET A 342 13.77 -23.53 1.85
N LEU A 343 13.63 -23.89 0.57
CA LEU A 343 12.66 -24.88 0.08
C LEU A 343 13.29 -26.03 -0.71
N GLY A 344 14.55 -25.91 -1.12
CA GLY A 344 15.29 -26.93 -1.85
C GLY A 344 15.10 -26.86 -3.36
N ASP A 345 15.10 -28.04 -3.98
CA ASP A 345 15.16 -28.23 -5.43
C ASP A 345 14.01 -27.54 -6.18
N GLY A 346 14.29 -27.13 -7.42
CA GLY A 346 13.33 -26.48 -8.32
C GLY A 346 13.38 -24.95 -8.34
N TYR A 347 14.10 -24.34 -7.39
CA TYR A 347 14.29 -22.88 -7.33
C TYR A 347 15.67 -22.40 -7.82
N GLU A 348 16.53 -23.31 -8.28
CA GLU A 348 17.83 -22.98 -8.89
C GLU A 348 17.66 -21.98 -10.04
N PRO A 349 18.34 -20.83 -10.01
CA PRO A 349 18.28 -19.85 -11.09
C PRO A 349 18.79 -20.39 -12.43
N ALA A 350 18.10 -20.05 -13.52
CA ALA A 350 18.51 -20.38 -14.89
C ALA A 350 19.95 -19.91 -15.19
N LYS A 351 20.68 -20.67 -16.02
CA LYS A 351 22.09 -20.43 -16.35
C LYS A 351 22.27 -19.07 -17.02
N LYS A 352 21.38 -18.69 -17.94
CA LYS A 352 21.40 -17.36 -18.56
C LYS A 352 21.25 -16.24 -17.53
N ALA A 353 20.30 -16.37 -16.60
CA ALA A 353 20.07 -15.36 -15.57
C ALA A 353 21.32 -15.19 -14.67
N LEU A 354 21.96 -16.29 -14.27
CA LEU A 354 23.22 -16.26 -13.52
C LEU A 354 24.36 -15.61 -14.31
N SER A 355 24.49 -15.89 -15.60
CA SER A 355 25.49 -15.26 -16.47
C SER A 355 25.26 -13.75 -16.55
N LEU A 356 24.03 -13.32 -16.86
CA LEU A 356 23.68 -11.90 -16.95
C LEU A 356 23.95 -11.15 -15.64
N PHE A 357 23.64 -11.78 -14.50
CA PHE A 357 23.93 -11.20 -13.19
C PHE A 357 25.45 -11.02 -12.97
N LYS A 358 26.27 -12.03 -13.30
CA LYS A 358 27.75 -11.95 -13.20
C LYS A 358 28.34 -10.88 -14.12
N ASP A 359 27.74 -10.68 -15.29
CA ASP A 359 28.17 -9.69 -16.27
C ASP A 359 27.69 -8.26 -15.96
N GLY A 360 26.93 -8.06 -14.87
CA GLY A 360 26.33 -6.77 -14.52
C GLY A 360 25.19 -6.33 -15.45
N ALA A 361 24.71 -7.21 -16.32
CA ALA A 361 23.58 -6.99 -17.23
C ALA A 361 22.25 -7.21 -16.49
N VAL A 362 21.94 -6.29 -15.57
CA VAL A 362 20.83 -6.40 -14.60
C VAL A 362 19.51 -5.79 -15.09
N GLY A 363 19.27 -5.84 -16.39
CA GLY A 363 18.03 -5.40 -17.04
C GLY A 363 17.99 -3.89 -17.33
N ARG A 364 16.79 -3.30 -17.27
CA ARG A 364 16.55 -1.91 -17.71
C ARG A 364 17.43 -0.89 -17.00
N LYS A 365 17.69 -1.07 -15.70
CA LYS A 365 18.51 -0.15 -14.91
C LYS A 365 19.98 -0.10 -15.34
N ALA A 366 20.46 -1.13 -16.05
CA ALA A 366 21.82 -1.21 -16.59
C ALA A 366 21.87 -1.00 -18.11
N GLY A 367 20.73 -0.82 -18.78
CA GLY A 367 20.66 -0.74 -20.24
C GLY A 367 20.78 -2.10 -20.96
N LYS A 368 20.90 -3.21 -20.21
CA LYS A 368 21.08 -4.55 -20.78
C LYS A 368 20.67 -5.65 -19.79
N GLY A 369 20.00 -6.68 -20.28
CA GLY A 369 19.64 -7.91 -19.59
C GLY A 369 19.39 -9.02 -20.61
N PHE A 370 18.22 -9.66 -20.55
CA PHE A 370 17.73 -10.52 -21.65
C PHE A 370 17.56 -9.73 -22.94
N TYR A 371 17.14 -8.47 -22.84
CA TYR A 371 17.08 -7.50 -23.93
C TYR A 371 18.19 -6.45 -23.82
N SER A 372 18.40 -5.71 -24.91
CA SER A 372 19.19 -4.48 -24.90
C SER A 372 18.26 -3.26 -24.86
N TYR A 373 18.61 -2.28 -24.03
CA TYR A 373 17.81 -1.06 -23.84
C TYR A 373 18.64 0.16 -24.22
N GLU A 374 18.08 1.00 -25.09
CA GLU A 374 18.64 2.32 -25.34
C GLU A 374 18.53 3.16 -24.05
N LYS A 375 19.60 3.88 -23.72
CA LYS A 375 19.69 4.70 -22.50
C LYS A 375 18.91 6.00 -22.61
#